data_AF-A0A9E5FL85-F1
#
_entry.id   AF-A0A9E5FL85-F1
#
_cell.length_a   1.000
_cell.length_b   1.000
_cell.length_c   1.000
_cell.angle_alpha   90.00
_cell.angle_beta   90.00
_cell.angle_gamma   90.00
#
_symmetry.space_group_name_H-M   'P 1'
#
loop_
_entity.id
_entity.type
_entity.pdbx_description
1 polymer ?
#
loop_
_entity_poly.entity_id
_entity_poly.type
_entity_poly.pdbx_seq_one_letter_code
_entity_poly.pdbx_strand_id
1 'polypeptide(L)'
;MKIICVGRNFSAHAKEMNADIPSVPMLFLKPDTALLREPDFYYPSFSNNIHFECELVIKIDKVGKHIDEKFAHKYYSSVSLGIDFTARDLQDECK
;
A
#
# COMPACT_ATOMS: atom_id res chain seq x y z
N MET A 1 13.95 0.69 6.30
CA MET A 1 12.79 1.61 6.15
C MET A 1 11.52 0.88 6.57
N LYS A 2 10.44 1.59 6.90
CA LYS A 2 9.11 0.96 7.12
C LYS A 2 8.21 1.37 5.96
N ILE A 3 7.50 0.42 5.36
CA ILE A 3 6.50 0.68 4.32
C ILE A 3 5.15 0.25 4.91
N ILE A 4 4.26 1.23 5.08
CA ILE A 4 2.92 1.05 5.62
C ILE A 4 1.94 1.31 4.49
N CYS A 5 1.08 0.35 4.21
CA CYS A 5 0.12 0.40 3.10
C CYS A 5 -1.30 0.49 3.65
N VAL A 6 -2.22 1.08 2.89
CA VAL A 6 -3.63 1.25 3.27
C VAL A 6 -4.50 0.49 2.26
N GLY A 7 -5.17 -0.57 2.72
CA GLY A 7 -6.12 -1.32 1.90
C GLY A 7 -7.51 -0.67 1.89
N ARG A 8 -8.25 -0.88 0.79
CA ARG A 8 -9.66 -0.48 0.62
C ARG A 8 -9.92 1.03 0.77
N ASN A 9 -8.97 1.86 0.32
CA ASN A 9 -9.02 3.32 0.48
C ASN A 9 -9.65 4.08 -0.70
N PHE A 10 -9.92 3.40 -1.83
CA PHE A 10 -10.61 3.98 -2.99
C PHE A 10 -12.00 3.39 -3.15
N SER A 11 -13.02 4.25 -3.09
CA SER A 11 -14.44 3.87 -3.17
C SER A 11 -14.82 3.21 -4.51
N ALA A 12 -14.11 3.53 -5.60
CA ALA A 12 -14.28 2.88 -6.90
C ALA A 12 -13.77 1.43 -6.89
N HIS A 13 -12.60 1.17 -6.27
CA HIS A 13 -12.04 -0.18 -6.14
C HIS A 13 -12.81 -1.04 -5.11
N ALA A 14 -13.32 -0.44 -4.03
CA ALA A 14 -14.20 -1.12 -3.08
C ALA A 14 -15.50 -1.65 -3.74
N LYS A 15 -16.05 -0.89 -4.70
CA LYS A 15 -17.20 -1.33 -5.52
C LYS A 15 -16.85 -2.47 -6.48
N GLU A 16 -15.66 -2.49 -7.07
CA GLU A 16 -15.18 -3.60 -7.93
C GLU A 16 -15.04 -4.91 -7.16
N MET A 17 -14.66 -4.84 -5.88
CA MET A 17 -14.51 -6.00 -4.99
C MET A 17 -15.79 -6.36 -4.21
N ASN A 18 -16.91 -5.66 -4.45
CA ASN A 18 -18.18 -5.83 -3.75
C ASN A 18 -18.05 -5.75 -2.21
N ALA A 19 -17.13 -4.92 -1.72
CA ALA A 19 -16.78 -4.81 -0.31
C ALA A 19 -17.17 -3.45 0.25
N ASP A 20 -17.71 -3.43 1.48
CA ASP A 20 -18.00 -2.18 2.19
C ASP A 20 -16.72 -1.37 2.43
N ILE A 21 -16.83 -0.04 2.28
CA ILE A 21 -15.74 0.87 2.67
C ILE A 21 -15.64 0.81 4.19
N PRO A 22 -14.51 0.36 4.75
CA PRO A 22 -14.39 0.19 6.19
C PRO A 22 -14.37 1.56 6.89
N SER A 23 -14.97 1.63 8.08
CA SER A 23 -14.96 2.84 8.92
C SER A 23 -13.57 3.17 9.48
N VAL A 24 -12.65 2.21 9.45
CA VAL A 24 -11.25 2.34 9.86
C VAL A 24 -10.34 1.83 8.75
N PRO A 25 -9.20 2.48 8.50
CA PRO A 25 -8.28 2.04 7.44
C PRO A 25 -7.69 0.66 7.78
N MET A 26 -7.66 -0.23 6.79
CA MET A 26 -6.96 -1.51 6.90
C MET A 26 -5.48 -1.28 6.63
N LEU A 27 -4.62 -1.55 7.61
CA LEU A 27 -3.18 -1.35 7.48
C LEU A 27 -2.45 -2.68 7.36
N PHE A 28 -1.45 -2.71 6.48
CA PHE A 28 -0.50 -3.81 6.38
C PHE A 28 0.91 -3.28 6.09
N LEU A 29 1.90 -4.16 6.22
CA LEU A 29 3.31 -3.80 6.07
C LEU A 29 3.92 -4.53 4.90
N LYS A 30 4.79 -3.83 4.17
CA LYS A 30 5.77 -4.45 3.29
C LYS A 30 7.17 -4.29 3.89
N PRO A 31 8.02 -5.32 3.82
CA PRO A 31 9.40 -5.20 4.28
C PRO A 31 10.18 -4.23 3.39
N ASP A 32 11.27 -3.68 3.90
CA ASP A 32 12.19 -2.81 3.14
C ASP A 32 12.74 -3.47 1.86
N THR A 33 12.87 -4.80 1.88
CA THR A 33 13.30 -5.63 0.77
C THR A 33 12.26 -5.72 -0.36
N ALA A 34 11.01 -5.33 -0.13
CA ALA A 34 9.98 -5.27 -1.17
C ALA A 34 10.13 -4.05 -2.09
N LEU A 35 10.95 -3.06 -1.71
CA LEU A 35 11.24 -1.93 -2.59
C LEU A 35 12.10 -2.40 -3.77
N LEU A 36 11.53 -2.29 -4.97
CA LEU A 36 12.25 -2.51 -6.22
C LEU A 36 13.29 -1.41 -6.42
N ARG A 37 14.56 -1.80 -6.46
CA ARG A 37 15.73 -0.90 -6.65
C ARG A 37 16.34 -1.02 -8.03
N GLU A 38 16.14 -2.18 -8.67
CA GLU A 38 16.55 -2.49 -10.03
C GLU A 38 15.43 -2.12 -11.01
N PRO A 39 15.73 -1.89 -12.30
CA PRO A 39 14.71 -1.49 -13.27
C PRO A 39 13.65 -2.57 -13.52
N ASP A 40 14.01 -3.84 -13.37
CA ASP A 40 13.18 -4.97 -13.78
C ASP A 40 12.47 -5.63 -12.60
N PHE A 41 11.14 -5.74 -12.70
CA PHE A 41 10.32 -6.56 -11.80
C PHE A 41 10.17 -7.97 -12.36
N TYR A 42 10.70 -8.95 -11.65
CA TYR A 42 10.60 -10.36 -12.02
C TYR A 42 9.40 -11.01 -11.33
N TYR A 43 8.56 -11.70 -12.12
CA TYR A 43 7.43 -12.44 -11.56
C TYR A 43 7.95 -13.58 -10.67
N PRO A 44 7.46 -13.68 -9.43
CA PRO A 44 7.89 -14.74 -8.53
C PRO A 44 7.36 -16.10 -9.01
N SER A 45 8.17 -17.14 -8.86
CA SER A 45 7.79 -18.50 -9.27
C SER A 45 6.67 -19.12 -8.42
N PHE A 46 6.31 -18.51 -7.30
CA PHE A 46 5.32 -19.03 -6.35
C PHE A 46 3.88 -18.58 -6.64
N SER A 47 3.66 -17.68 -7.59
CA SER A 47 2.33 -17.15 -7.91
C SER A 47 2.12 -17.09 -9.41
N ASN A 48 0.89 -17.41 -9.83
CA ASN A 48 0.47 -17.30 -11.22
C ASN A 48 -0.47 -16.10 -11.44
N ASN A 49 -0.78 -15.35 -10.37
CA ASN A 49 -1.75 -14.27 -10.42
C ASN A 49 -1.25 -13.01 -9.70
N ILE A 50 -0.28 -12.33 -10.31
CA ILE A 50 0.25 -11.05 -9.81
C ILE A 50 -0.55 -9.88 -10.37
N HIS A 51 -1.15 -9.11 -9.48
CA HIS A 51 -1.82 -7.84 -9.79
C HIS A 51 -0.91 -6.65 -9.47
N PHE A 52 -1.14 -5.53 -10.14
CA PHE A 52 -0.53 -4.25 -9.84
C PHE A 52 -1.61 -3.25 -9.39
N GLU A 53 -1.33 -2.50 -8.33
CA GLU A 53 -2.18 -1.41 -7.85
C GLU A 53 -1.35 -0.12 -7.82
N CYS A 54 -1.78 0.91 -8.54
CA CYS A 54 -1.07 2.19 -8.57
C CYS A 54 -1.53 3.06 -7.40
N GLU A 55 -0.57 3.46 -6.56
CA GLU A 55 -0.84 4.12 -5.29
C GLU A 55 -0.07 5.43 -5.13
N LEU A 56 -0.63 6.35 -4.35
CA LEU A 56 0.11 7.53 -3.88
C LEU A 56 1.02 7.13 -2.72
N VAL A 57 2.31 7.41 -2.85
CA VAL A 57 3.31 7.16 -1.82
C VAL A 57 3.68 8.46 -1.13
N ILE A 58 3.50 8.50 0.19
CA ILE A 58 3.86 9.65 1.02
C ILE A 58 5.12 9.31 1.80
N LYS A 59 6.18 10.12 1.62
CA LYS A 59 7.42 9.96 2.40
C LYS A 59 7.32 10.73 3.71
N ILE A 60 7.33 10.01 4.83
CA ILE A 60 7.32 10.62 6.15
C ILE A 60 8.72 11.11 6.53
N ASP A 61 8.83 12.40 6.83
CA ASP A 61 10.10 13.08 7.09
C ASP A 61 10.40 13.26 8.59
N LYS A 62 9.38 13.06 9.45
CA LYS A 62 9.48 13.32 10.90
C LYS A 62 8.89 12.16 11.70
N VAL A 63 9.52 11.84 12.83
CA VAL A 63 8.93 10.94 13.83
C VAL A 63 7.73 11.63 14.46
N GLY A 64 6.60 10.94 14.56
CA GLY A 64 5.42 11.45 15.24
C GLY A 64 4.60 10.33 15.88
N LYS A 65 3.82 10.72 16.89
CA LYS A 65 2.95 9.85 17.67
C LYS A 65 1.71 10.65 18.04
N HIS A 66 0.51 10.10 17.83
CA HIS A 66 -0.76 10.79 18.07
C HIS A 66 -0.83 12.19 17.43
N ILE A 67 -0.47 12.29 16.15
CA ILE A 67 -0.49 13.53 15.39
C ILE A 67 -1.94 13.91 15.11
N ASP A 68 -2.38 15.11 15.51
CA ASP A 68 -3.68 15.64 15.09
C ASP A 68 -3.73 15.78 13.56
N GLU A 69 -4.89 15.46 12.97
CA GLU A 69 -5.11 15.52 11.52
C GLU A 69 -4.71 16.87 10.90
N LYS A 70 -5.05 17.98 11.56
CA LYS A 70 -4.69 19.35 11.12
C LYS A 70 -3.19 19.59 10.96
N PHE A 71 -2.34 18.74 11.55
CA PHE A 71 -0.89 18.84 11.45
C PHE A 71 -0.27 17.79 10.52
N ALA A 72 -1.03 16.85 9.96
CA ALA A 72 -0.51 15.75 9.14
C ALA A 72 0.36 16.24 7.96
N HIS A 73 -0.06 17.32 7.29
CA HIS A 73 0.68 17.93 6.17
C HIS A 73 2.09 18.44 6.54
N LYS A 74 2.41 18.58 7.83
CA LYS A 74 3.74 19.03 8.30
C LYS A 74 4.75 17.89 8.44
N TYR A 75 4.32 16.63 8.29
CA TYR A 75 5.12 15.42 8.51
C TYR A 75 5.63 14.77 7.21
N TYR A 76 5.24 15.29 6.05
CA TYR A 76 5.78 14.89 4.76
C TYR A 76 6.00 16.13 3.89
N SER A 77 6.98 16.04 3.01
CA SER A 77 7.29 17.08 2.01
C SER A 77 7.28 16.52 0.59
N SER A 78 7.19 15.20 0.44
CA SER A 78 7.31 14.49 -0.84
C SER A 78 6.17 13.51 -1.02
N VAL A 79 5.61 13.50 -2.22
CA VAL A 79 4.64 12.53 -2.70
C VAL A 79 5.18 11.94 -4.01
N SER A 80 4.95 10.65 -4.22
CA SER A 80 5.33 9.94 -5.44
C SER A 80 4.21 8.98 -5.83
N LEU A 81 4.40 8.29 -6.95
CA LEU A 81 3.67 7.08 -7.29
C LEU A 81 4.46 5.85 -6.83
N GLY A 82 3.74 4.79 -6.52
CA GLY A 82 4.26 3.45 -6.28
C GLY A 82 3.31 2.39 -6.81
N ILE A 83 3.84 1.20 -7.03
CA ILE A 83 3.04 0.04 -7.44
C ILE A 83 3.03 -0.97 -6.29
N ASP A 84 1.84 -1.22 -5.73
CA ASP A 84 1.63 -2.33 -4.82
C ASP A 84 1.38 -3.61 -5.64
N PHE A 85 2.44 -4.38 -5.85
CA PHE A 85 2.31 -5.72 -6.41
C PHE A 85 1.74 -6.68 -5.37
N THR A 86 0.69 -7.40 -5.78
CA THR A 86 -0.04 -8.35 -4.95
C THR A 86 -0.17 -9.69 -5.67
N ALA A 87 0.31 -10.76 -5.04
CA ALA A 87 -0.03 -12.13 -5.42
C ALA A 87 -1.48 -12.41 -4.97
N ARG A 88 -2.43 -12.26 -5.90
CA ARG A 88 -3.86 -12.30 -5.58
C ARG A 88 -4.32 -13.69 -5.19
N ASP A 89 -3.77 -14.71 -5.85
CA ASP A 89 -3.97 -16.12 -5.50
C ASP A 89 -3.66 -16.38 -4.02
N LEU A 90 -2.48 -15.98 -3.56
CA LEU A 90 -2.09 -16.14 -2.15
C LEU A 90 -2.91 -15.27 -1.19
N GLN A 91 -3.28 -14.05 -1.61
CA GLN A 91 -4.11 -13.18 -0.79
C GLN A 91 -5.50 -13.79 -0.55
N ASP A 92 -6.09 -14.42 -1.58
CA ASP A 92 -7.41 -15.04 -1.48
C ASP A 92 -7.40 -16.28 -0.57
N GLU A 93 -6.31 -17.03 -0.52
CA GLU A 93 -6.12 -18.14 0.42
C GLU A 93 -6.00 -17.67 1.89
N CYS A 94 -5.53 -16.44 2.11
CA CYS A 94 -5.29 -15.87 3.43
C CYS A 94 -6.49 -15.07 3.98
N LYS A 95 -7.60 -14.98 3.25
CA LYS A 95 -8.80 -14.23 3.64
C LYS A 95 -9.69 -14.97 4.63
#